data_AF-V4T801-F1
#
_entry.id   AF-V4T801-F1
#
_cell.length_a   1.000
_cell.length_b   1.000
_cell.length_c   1.000
_cell.angle_alpha   90.00
_cell.angle_beta   90.00
_cell.angle_gamma   90.00
#
_symmetry.space_group_name_H-M   'P 1'
#
loop_
_entity.id
_entity.type
_entity.pdbx_description
1 polymer ?
#
loop_
_entity_poly.entity_id
_entity_poly.type
_entity_poly.pdbx_seq_one_letter_code
_entity_poly.pdbx_strand_id
1 'polypeptide(L)'
;MGRKPLVIEEVEVAPLEKDEVRLKILYIHPFGQKPLFPRISGHEAAGVQGALPTRHCQSEESNTGDLLRINTEKGIMTDDGQSRFSIKEKLIYNFLGTSTFGEYTVVHVGCVVKISPAAPLDEVCVLSCGISTGLGASLNGASTIVGVTLNPNRISDAKNFGVTEFVNLKDYNKPVQQVIAAMTDGRLDRRVEYTGNIQAMISAFECVHDAEELEMEKFITHSASFSEISKSFEYMLKGESLRTIICMDG
;
A
#
# COMPACT_ATOMS: atom_id res chain seq x y z
N MET A 1 -2.40 24.74 -3.96
CA MET A 1 -0.99 25.14 -3.81
C MET A 1 -0.20 24.57 -4.98
N GLY A 2 0.47 25.42 -5.77
CA GLY A 2 1.23 24.99 -6.95
C GLY A 2 2.41 24.10 -6.58
N ARG A 3 2.69 23.07 -7.40
CA ARG A 3 3.90 22.25 -7.27
C ARG A 3 5.10 23.12 -7.61
N LYS A 4 5.97 23.38 -6.63
CA LYS A 4 7.27 24.03 -6.87
C LYS A 4 8.30 22.94 -7.22
N PRO A 5 9.26 23.21 -8.14
CA PRO A 5 10.38 22.31 -8.38
C PRO A 5 11.17 22.02 -7.10
N LEU A 6 11.80 20.84 -7.03
CA LEU A 6 12.81 20.55 -6.01
C LEU A 6 14.03 21.45 -6.21
N VAL A 7 14.70 21.79 -5.10
CA VAL A 7 15.93 22.59 -5.10
C VAL A 7 17.04 21.73 -4.49
N ILE A 8 18.21 21.75 -5.12
CA ILE A 8 19.42 21.11 -4.58
C ILE A 8 20.02 22.08 -3.56
N GLU A 9 20.23 21.59 -2.34
CA GLU A 9 20.77 22.35 -1.21
C GLU A 9 21.78 21.51 -0.46
N GLU A 10 22.74 22.15 0.21
CA GLU A 10 23.60 21.47 1.19
C GLU A 10 22.84 21.29 2.50
N VAL A 11 22.73 20.03 2.95
CA VAL A 11 21.98 19.66 4.15
C VAL A 11 22.93 19.08 5.19
N GLU A 12 22.80 19.54 6.43
CA GLU A 12 23.49 18.97 7.58
C GLU A 12 22.78 17.69 8.02
N VAL A 13 23.56 16.63 8.26
CA VAL A 13 23.06 15.34 8.75
C VAL A 13 23.60 15.09 10.15
N ALA A 14 22.70 15.09 11.13
CA ALA A 14 23.00 14.90 12.54
C ALA A 14 23.69 13.54 12.82
N PRO A 15 24.39 13.39 13.97
CA PRO A 15 24.89 12.11 14.44
C PRO A 15 23.79 11.05 14.56
N LEU A 16 24.21 9.79 14.60
CA LEU A 16 23.30 8.65 14.75
C LEU A 16 22.91 8.46 16.21
N GLU A 17 21.64 8.17 16.43
CA GLU A 17 21.13 7.68 17.70
C GLU A 17 21.05 6.14 17.70
N LYS A 18 20.53 5.59 18.80
CA LYS A 18 20.31 4.15 18.94
C LYS A 18 19.46 3.62 17.79
N ASP A 19 19.78 2.39 17.33
CA ASP A 19 19.03 1.68 16.30
C ASP A 19 18.91 2.44 14.95
N GLU A 20 19.78 3.41 14.71
CA GLU A 20 19.90 4.17 13.46
C GLU A 20 21.16 3.81 12.68
N VAL A 21 21.06 3.89 11.35
CA VAL A 21 22.20 3.77 10.44
C VAL A 21 22.20 4.91 9.43
N ARG A 22 23.41 5.32 9.06
CA ARG A 22 23.63 6.28 7.97
C ARG A 22 23.91 5.51 6.68
N LEU A 23 23.08 5.72 5.67
CA LEU A 23 23.28 5.12 4.36
C LEU A 23 23.82 6.17 3.39
N LYS A 24 24.84 5.80 2.61
CA LYS A 24 25.22 6.53 1.40
C LYS A 24 24.32 6.04 0.26
N ILE A 25 23.56 6.94 -0.34
CA ILE A 25 22.65 6.63 -1.44
C ILE A 25 23.42 6.70 -2.75
N LEU A 26 23.27 5.65 -3.57
CA LEU A 26 23.90 5.57 -4.89
C LEU A 26 22.90 5.74 -6.03
N TYR A 27 21.70 5.17 -5.87
CA TYR A 27 20.65 5.19 -6.88
C TYR A 27 19.29 5.43 -6.21
N ILE A 28 18.44 6.19 -6.88
CA ILE A 28 17.08 6.49 -6.45
C ILE A 28 16.11 6.29 -7.60
N HIS A 29 14.89 5.87 -7.28
CA HIS A 29 13.77 5.93 -8.21
C HIS A 29 12.66 6.83 -7.63
N PRO A 30 12.20 7.86 -8.37
CA PRO A 30 11.34 8.88 -7.79
C PRO A 30 9.86 8.47 -7.72
N PHE A 31 9.27 8.66 -6.54
CA PHE A 31 7.83 8.56 -6.31
C PHE A 31 7.36 9.73 -5.44
N GLY A 32 6.20 10.32 -5.76
CA GLY A 32 5.74 11.56 -5.11
C GLY A 32 4.41 11.41 -4.37
N GLN A 33 4.32 11.91 -3.13
CA GLN A 33 3.06 12.10 -2.39
C GLN A 33 3.09 13.27 -1.37
N LYS A 34 1.87 13.76 -1.06
CA LYS A 34 1.31 14.64 0.01
C LYS A 34 2.13 15.84 0.60
N PRO A 35 1.45 16.89 1.08
CA PRO A 35 2.08 18.14 1.52
C PRO A 35 2.61 18.07 2.97
N LEU A 36 3.92 17.95 3.12
CA LEU A 36 4.68 18.37 4.32
C LEU A 36 5.99 18.99 3.83
N PHE A 37 6.30 20.23 4.23
CA PHE A 37 7.45 20.99 3.71
C PHE A 37 8.13 21.83 4.82
N PRO A 38 9.46 22.05 4.76
CA PRO A 38 10.42 21.45 3.82
C PRO A 38 10.70 19.98 4.17
N ARG A 39 10.90 19.13 3.15
CA ARG A 39 11.02 17.68 3.31
C ARG A 39 11.97 17.09 2.27
N ILE A 40 12.77 16.10 2.65
CA ILE A 40 13.53 15.26 1.71
C ILE A 40 12.65 14.06 1.35
N SER A 41 12.26 13.96 0.08
CA SER A 41 11.43 12.86 -0.46
C SER A 41 12.27 11.61 -0.79
N GLY A 42 11.62 10.59 -1.36
CA GLY A 42 12.29 9.37 -1.83
C GLY A 42 12.27 8.24 -0.81
N HIS A 43 11.96 7.03 -1.27
CA HIS A 43 11.90 5.80 -0.45
C HIS A 43 12.31 4.53 -1.23
N GLU A 44 12.71 4.68 -2.49
CA GLU A 44 13.29 3.61 -3.30
C GLU A 44 14.78 3.90 -3.49
N ALA A 45 15.65 3.08 -2.88
CA ALA A 45 17.10 3.21 -2.94
C ALA A 45 17.83 1.94 -2.50
N ALA A 46 19.13 1.84 -2.81
CA ALA A 46 20.02 0.80 -2.32
C ALA A 46 21.33 1.39 -1.75
N GLY A 47 21.86 0.77 -0.68
CA GLY A 47 23.03 1.22 0.10
C GLY A 47 23.59 0.12 1.01
N VAL A 48 24.48 0.44 1.95
CA VAL A 48 25.24 -0.55 2.78
C VAL A 48 25.00 -0.45 4.29
N GLN A 49 24.81 -1.62 4.97
CA GLN A 49 24.75 -1.94 6.43
C GLN A 49 23.46 -1.56 7.21
N GLY A 50 22.86 -2.26 8.21
CA GLY A 50 22.90 -3.59 8.89
C GLY A 50 21.68 -3.68 9.87
N ALA A 51 21.14 -4.85 10.25
CA ALA A 51 19.77 -5.01 10.84
C ALA A 51 19.64 -5.80 12.18
N LEU A 52 18.54 -5.59 12.94
CA LEU A 52 18.11 -6.30 14.17
C LEU A 52 16.56 -6.53 14.19
N PRO A 53 16.01 -7.65 14.73
CA PRO A 53 14.56 -7.99 14.64
C PRO A 53 13.69 -7.65 15.90
N THR A 54 12.34 -7.52 15.73
CA THR A 54 11.33 -7.24 16.79
C THR A 54 10.08 -8.18 16.74
N ARG A 55 9.08 -8.03 17.64
CA ARG A 55 8.04 -9.03 17.99
C ARG A 55 6.95 -9.37 16.93
N HIS A 56 6.39 -8.43 16.16
CA HIS A 56 5.47 -8.77 15.06
C HIS A 56 6.18 -9.37 13.85
N CYS A 57 7.51 -9.26 13.79
CA CYS A 57 8.33 -10.04 12.86
C CYS A 57 8.32 -11.55 13.15
N GLN A 58 7.64 -11.98 14.22
CA GLN A 58 7.46 -13.40 14.56
C GLN A 58 6.15 -13.99 14.03
N SER A 59 5.24 -13.17 13.49
CA SER A 59 4.06 -13.69 12.79
C SER A 59 4.48 -14.23 11.42
N GLU A 60 4.03 -15.43 11.07
CA GLU A 60 4.20 -15.97 9.72
C GLU A 60 3.19 -15.36 8.72
N GLU A 61 2.18 -14.63 9.20
CA GLU A 61 1.07 -14.09 8.40
C GLU A 61 1.15 -12.58 8.15
N SER A 62 1.93 -11.84 8.95
CA SER A 62 1.96 -10.38 8.92
C SER A 62 3.36 -9.81 8.76
N ASN A 63 3.50 -8.83 7.88
CA ASN A 63 4.69 -8.00 7.74
C ASN A 63 4.50 -6.57 8.31
N THR A 64 3.37 -6.28 8.95
CA THR A 64 3.08 -4.95 9.53
C THR A 64 3.57 -4.88 10.98
N GLY A 65 4.85 -4.57 11.16
CA GLY A 65 5.42 -4.38 12.50
C GLY A 65 4.81 -3.18 13.23
N ASP A 66 4.44 -3.34 14.50
CA ASP A 66 3.86 -2.27 15.32
C ASP A 66 4.73 -1.00 15.39
N LEU A 67 6.05 -1.20 15.43
CA LEU A 67 7.02 -0.14 15.66
C LEU A 67 7.34 0.67 14.40
N LEU A 68 7.43 0.01 13.24
CA LEU A 68 7.99 0.58 12.01
C LEU A 68 7.00 0.57 10.83
N ARG A 69 5.70 0.41 11.10
CA ARG A 69 4.66 0.54 10.07
C ARG A 69 4.76 1.87 9.33
N ILE A 70 4.35 1.88 8.07
CA ILE A 70 4.34 3.08 7.23
C ILE A 70 3.57 4.21 7.93
N ASN A 71 4.19 5.40 7.98
CA ASN A 71 3.54 6.61 8.47
C ASN A 71 3.91 7.78 7.56
N THR A 72 2.95 8.22 6.75
CA THR A 72 3.16 9.29 5.76
C THR A 72 3.30 10.68 6.39
N GLU A 73 2.79 10.86 7.61
CA GLU A 73 2.75 12.13 8.34
C GLU A 73 3.98 12.31 9.22
N LYS A 74 4.59 11.22 9.69
CA LYS A 74 5.79 11.26 10.52
C LYS A 74 6.98 11.81 9.72
N GLY A 75 7.50 12.94 10.21
CA GLY A 75 8.66 13.65 9.65
C GLY A 75 9.94 13.49 10.46
N ILE A 76 9.93 12.64 11.47
CA ILE A 76 10.91 12.57 12.56
C ILE A 76 11.26 11.11 12.87
N MET A 77 12.41 10.90 13.52
CA MET A 77 12.88 9.57 13.94
C MET A 77 12.01 9.00 15.07
N THR A 78 12.01 7.69 15.22
CA THR A 78 11.16 7.00 16.20
C THR A 78 11.68 7.13 17.63
N ASP A 79 12.99 7.19 17.80
CA ASP A 79 13.63 7.06 19.10
C ASP A 79 13.52 8.34 19.93
N ASP A 80 13.76 9.50 19.33
CA ASP A 80 13.81 10.80 20.01
C ASP A 80 12.79 11.81 19.48
N GLY A 81 12.06 11.47 18.42
CA GLY A 81 11.10 12.39 17.80
C GLY A 81 11.74 13.61 17.12
N GLN A 82 13.02 13.56 16.78
CA GLN A 82 13.71 14.65 16.09
C GLN A 82 13.98 14.33 14.62
N SER A 83 14.25 15.35 13.82
CA SER A 83 14.80 15.13 12.47
C SER A 83 16.32 15.04 12.54
N ARG A 84 16.91 14.31 11.58
CA ARG A 84 18.36 14.26 11.37
C ARG A 84 18.84 15.26 10.34
N PHE A 85 17.94 16.04 9.74
CA PHE A 85 18.25 16.94 8.62
C PHE A 85 17.98 18.40 8.98
N SER A 86 18.94 19.28 8.69
CA SER A 86 18.81 20.73 8.83
C SER A 86 19.47 21.51 7.70
N ILE A 87 18.93 22.68 7.37
CA ILE A 87 19.61 23.72 6.59
C ILE A 87 19.67 24.97 7.48
N LYS A 88 20.87 25.46 7.79
CA LYS A 88 21.05 26.68 8.61
C LYS A 88 20.22 26.60 9.89
N GLU A 89 20.33 25.49 10.61
CA GLU A 89 19.61 25.17 11.86
C GLU A 89 18.08 25.00 11.71
N LYS A 90 17.52 25.16 10.51
CA LYS A 90 16.09 24.91 10.26
C LYS A 90 15.87 23.45 9.90
N LEU A 91 14.95 22.83 10.63
CA LEU A 91 14.60 21.41 10.45
C LEU A 91 14.03 21.14 9.05
N ILE A 92 14.45 20.00 8.50
CA ILE A 92 13.89 19.41 7.30
C ILE A 92 13.33 18.05 7.67
N TYR A 93 12.10 17.75 7.27
CA TYR A 93 11.43 16.53 7.70
C TYR A 93 11.81 15.31 6.85
N ASN A 94 11.81 14.15 7.50
CA ASN A 94 11.99 12.85 6.87
C ASN A 94 10.72 12.43 6.09
N PHE A 95 10.85 11.62 5.03
CA PHE A 95 9.77 11.03 4.25
C PHE A 95 9.81 9.51 4.36
N LEU A 96 8.72 8.92 4.88
CA LEU A 96 8.54 7.46 5.06
C LEU A 96 9.67 6.78 5.84
N GLY A 97 10.40 7.51 6.69
CA GLY A 97 11.54 6.98 7.43
C GLY A 97 12.74 6.62 6.56
N THR A 98 12.82 7.15 5.33
CA THR A 98 13.85 6.80 4.33
C THR A 98 14.54 8.02 3.72
N SER A 99 13.80 9.03 3.23
CA SER A 99 14.35 10.29 2.68
C SER A 99 15.54 10.09 1.73
N THR A 100 15.35 9.31 0.67
CA THR A 100 16.46 8.88 -0.19
C THR A 100 16.95 9.94 -1.17
N PHE A 101 16.26 11.08 -1.32
CA PHE A 101 16.68 12.18 -2.21
C PHE A 101 17.78 13.05 -1.57
N GLY A 102 18.89 12.41 -1.23
CA GLY A 102 20.11 13.04 -0.73
C GLY A 102 21.27 12.04 -0.83
N GLU A 103 22.51 12.52 -0.83
CA GLU A 103 23.68 11.64 -0.89
C GLU A 103 23.82 10.74 0.35
N TYR A 104 23.30 11.22 1.48
CA TYR A 104 23.21 10.48 2.73
C TYR A 104 21.82 10.58 3.32
N THR A 105 21.39 9.51 3.98
CA THR A 105 20.18 9.50 4.80
C THR A 105 20.43 8.78 6.12
N VAL A 106 19.56 9.03 7.08
CA VAL A 106 19.50 8.30 8.35
C VAL A 106 18.17 7.58 8.43
N VAL A 107 18.24 6.28 8.71
CA VAL A 107 17.09 5.39 8.78
C VAL A 107 17.21 4.48 10.00
N HIS A 108 16.08 4.00 10.49
CA HIS A 108 16.07 2.98 11.53
C HIS A 108 16.54 1.63 10.95
N VAL A 109 17.38 0.88 11.68
CA VAL A 109 17.99 -0.39 11.23
C VAL A 109 16.96 -1.42 10.76
N GLY A 110 15.79 -1.45 11.40
CA GLY A 110 14.68 -2.33 11.02
C GLY A 110 14.05 -2.02 9.65
N CYS A 111 14.35 -0.86 9.06
CA CYS A 111 13.92 -0.50 7.71
C CYS A 111 14.97 -0.82 6.64
N VAL A 112 16.08 -1.47 7.01
CA VAL A 112 17.19 -1.78 6.11
C VAL A 112 17.27 -3.27 5.82
N VAL A 113 17.15 -3.63 4.55
CA VAL A 113 17.36 -5.00 4.07
C VAL A 113 18.80 -5.14 3.57
N LYS A 114 19.58 -6.00 4.21
CA LYS A 114 20.92 -6.36 3.71
C LYS A 114 20.76 -7.30 2.51
N ILE A 115 21.27 -6.87 1.36
CA ILE A 115 21.25 -7.66 0.11
C ILE A 115 22.65 -8.21 -0.24
N SER A 116 22.71 -9.05 -1.27
CA SER A 116 23.98 -9.55 -1.80
C SER A 116 24.87 -8.38 -2.27
N PRO A 117 26.17 -8.35 -1.92
CA PRO A 117 27.08 -7.33 -2.43
C PRO A 117 27.33 -7.44 -3.94
N ALA A 118 26.95 -8.56 -4.57
CA ALA A 118 27.03 -8.75 -6.02
C ALA A 118 25.79 -8.25 -6.77
N ALA A 119 24.73 -7.81 -6.06
CA ALA A 119 23.52 -7.33 -6.70
C ALA A 119 23.74 -5.96 -7.38
N PRO A 120 23.26 -5.77 -8.63
CA PRO A 120 23.34 -4.48 -9.32
C PRO A 120 22.42 -3.46 -8.62
N LEU A 121 23.02 -2.51 -7.89
CA LEU A 121 22.30 -1.56 -7.02
C LEU A 121 21.39 -0.59 -7.79
N ASP A 122 21.73 -0.31 -9.03
CA ASP A 122 20.95 0.48 -9.98
C ASP A 122 19.67 -0.23 -10.43
N GLU A 123 19.67 -1.56 -10.47
CA GLU A 123 18.48 -2.35 -10.81
C GLU A 123 17.64 -2.72 -9.59
N VAL A 124 18.25 -3.16 -8.49
CA VAL A 124 17.48 -3.69 -7.33
C VAL A 124 16.81 -2.59 -6.49
N CYS A 125 17.15 -1.31 -6.69
CA CYS A 125 16.55 -0.20 -5.95
C CYS A 125 15.04 -0.08 -6.13
N VAL A 126 14.48 -0.52 -7.28
CA VAL A 126 13.03 -0.51 -7.55
C VAL A 126 12.27 -1.64 -6.84
N LEU A 127 12.98 -2.62 -6.25
CA LEU A 127 12.36 -3.71 -5.50
C LEU A 127 11.86 -3.28 -4.11
N SER A 128 12.22 -2.09 -3.63
CA SER A 128 11.87 -1.68 -2.26
C SER A 128 10.46 -1.10 -2.10
N CYS A 129 9.66 -1.01 -3.17
CA CYS A 129 8.25 -0.62 -3.07
C CYS A 129 7.34 -1.21 -4.16
N GLY A 130 7.20 -0.53 -5.32
CA GLY A 130 6.10 -0.83 -6.24
C GLY A 130 6.17 -2.21 -6.89
N ILE A 131 7.39 -2.63 -7.28
CA ILE A 131 7.59 -3.87 -8.03
C ILE A 131 7.42 -5.11 -7.16
N SER A 132 7.94 -5.11 -5.92
CA SER A 132 7.83 -6.25 -5.01
C SER A 132 6.38 -6.64 -4.72
N THR A 133 5.48 -5.66 -4.71
CA THR A 133 4.05 -5.88 -4.44
C THR A 133 3.35 -6.56 -5.62
N GLY A 134 3.74 -6.24 -6.86
CA GLY A 134 3.10 -6.76 -8.08
C GLY A 134 3.70 -8.07 -8.61
N LEU A 135 5.00 -8.30 -8.41
CA LEU A 135 5.75 -9.42 -8.99
C LEU A 135 5.28 -10.81 -8.51
N GLY A 136 4.64 -10.86 -7.32
CA GLY A 136 4.20 -12.10 -6.70
C GLY A 136 3.27 -12.95 -7.58
N ALA A 137 2.38 -12.34 -8.37
CA ALA A 137 1.43 -13.10 -9.18
C ALA A 137 2.12 -13.90 -10.31
N SER A 138 3.11 -13.29 -10.97
CA SER A 138 3.85 -13.91 -12.07
C SER A 138 4.78 -15.04 -11.57
N LEU A 139 5.50 -14.79 -10.48
CA LEU A 139 6.43 -15.78 -9.92
C LEU A 139 5.74 -17.02 -9.34
N ASN A 140 4.47 -16.92 -8.95
CA ASN A 140 3.70 -18.05 -8.42
C ASN A 140 2.99 -18.89 -9.51
N GLY A 141 3.31 -18.66 -10.79
CA GLY A 141 2.87 -19.52 -11.88
C GLY A 141 1.40 -19.35 -12.28
N ALA A 142 0.82 -18.17 -12.07
CA ALA A 142 -0.53 -17.86 -12.57
C ALA A 142 -0.57 -18.02 -14.09
N SER A 143 -1.51 -18.83 -14.61
CA SER A 143 -1.67 -19.08 -16.04
C SER A 143 -2.28 -17.90 -16.80
N THR A 144 -3.10 -17.10 -16.10
CA THR A 144 -3.77 -15.92 -16.64
C THR A 144 -3.58 -14.76 -15.67
N ILE A 145 -3.03 -13.65 -16.17
CA ILE A 145 -2.85 -12.40 -15.43
C ILE A 145 -3.50 -11.29 -16.24
N VAL A 146 -4.61 -10.74 -15.74
CA VAL A 146 -5.37 -9.67 -16.41
C VAL A 146 -4.94 -8.31 -15.86
N GLY A 147 -4.30 -7.49 -16.69
CA GLY A 147 -3.92 -6.11 -16.36
C GLY A 147 -5.03 -5.12 -16.68
N VAL A 148 -5.45 -4.32 -15.69
CA VAL A 148 -6.46 -3.27 -15.87
C VAL A 148 -5.79 -1.90 -15.90
N THR A 149 -6.04 -1.09 -16.94
CA THR A 149 -5.37 0.21 -17.12
C THR A 149 -6.29 1.29 -17.71
N LEU A 150 -5.91 2.55 -17.54
CA LEU A 150 -6.46 3.71 -18.26
C LEU A 150 -5.49 4.27 -19.32
N ASN A 151 -4.27 3.74 -19.32
CA ASN A 151 -3.16 4.18 -20.15
C ASN A 151 -2.66 3.00 -21.00
N PRO A 152 -3.03 2.93 -22.29
CA PRO A 152 -2.66 1.82 -23.16
C PRO A 152 -1.14 1.75 -23.41
N ASN A 153 -0.41 2.85 -23.22
CA ASN A 153 1.05 2.88 -23.42
C ASN A 153 1.82 2.00 -22.41
N ARG A 154 1.15 1.50 -21.36
CA ARG A 154 1.73 0.61 -20.35
C ARG A 154 1.59 -0.88 -20.69
N ILE A 155 0.83 -1.23 -21.74
CA ILE A 155 0.50 -2.62 -22.07
C ILE A 155 1.75 -3.40 -22.49
N SER A 156 2.62 -2.82 -23.33
CA SER A 156 3.87 -3.47 -23.75
C SER A 156 4.78 -3.78 -22.57
N ASP A 157 4.92 -2.81 -21.65
CA ASP A 157 5.76 -2.96 -20.47
C ASP A 157 5.20 -4.05 -19.55
N ALA A 158 3.90 -4.02 -19.29
CA ALA A 158 3.24 -4.99 -18.42
C ALA A 158 3.34 -6.44 -18.95
N LYS A 159 3.36 -6.65 -20.28
CA LYS A 159 3.63 -7.97 -20.87
C LYS A 159 5.01 -8.51 -20.49
N ASN A 160 6.02 -7.64 -20.43
CA ASN A 160 7.36 -8.03 -20.00
C ASN A 160 7.40 -8.46 -18.53
N PHE A 161 6.40 -8.08 -17.73
CA PHE A 161 6.24 -8.50 -16.33
C PHE A 161 5.29 -9.70 -16.15
N GLY A 162 4.88 -10.35 -17.25
CA GLY A 162 4.07 -11.58 -17.22
C GLY A 162 2.56 -11.37 -17.29
N VAL A 163 2.08 -10.13 -17.48
CA VAL A 163 0.65 -9.90 -17.73
C VAL A 163 0.26 -10.50 -19.08
N THR A 164 -0.71 -11.41 -19.08
CA THR A 164 -1.10 -12.19 -20.26
C THR A 164 -2.24 -11.52 -21.03
N GLU A 165 -3.18 -10.91 -20.31
CA GLU A 165 -4.40 -10.31 -20.85
C GLU A 165 -4.55 -8.87 -20.35
N PHE A 166 -5.29 -8.03 -21.09
CA PHE A 166 -5.44 -6.62 -20.75
C PHE A 166 -6.85 -6.10 -20.94
N VAL A 167 -7.26 -5.22 -20.02
CA VAL A 167 -8.48 -4.43 -20.11
C VAL A 167 -8.13 -2.97 -19.94
N ASN A 168 -8.36 -2.17 -20.99
CA ASN A 168 -8.34 -0.72 -20.88
C ASN A 168 -9.76 -0.23 -20.60
N LEU A 169 -9.96 0.45 -19.47
CA LEU A 169 -11.28 0.89 -19.00
C LEU A 169 -12.00 1.81 -19.98
N LYS A 170 -11.27 2.46 -20.90
CA LYS A 170 -11.86 3.36 -21.91
C LYS A 170 -12.46 2.62 -23.10
N ASP A 171 -12.16 1.35 -23.26
CA ASP A 171 -12.56 0.56 -24.43
C ASP A 171 -13.93 -0.12 -24.20
N TYR A 172 -14.49 0.00 -22.99
CA TYR A 172 -15.72 -0.66 -22.59
C TYR A 172 -16.70 0.34 -21.94
N ASN A 173 -17.97 0.21 -22.30
CA ASN A 173 -19.07 0.94 -21.64
C ASN A 173 -19.68 0.16 -20.46
N LYS A 174 -19.29 -1.11 -20.30
CA LYS A 174 -19.75 -1.97 -19.20
C LYS A 174 -18.83 -1.82 -17.98
N PRO A 175 -19.32 -2.08 -16.76
CA PRO A 175 -18.48 -2.17 -15.58
C PRO A 175 -17.34 -3.18 -15.78
N VAL A 176 -16.12 -2.83 -15.37
CA VAL A 176 -14.91 -3.62 -15.65
C VAL A 176 -14.99 -5.03 -15.08
N GLN A 177 -15.66 -5.21 -13.94
CA GLN A 177 -15.88 -6.49 -13.31
C GLN A 177 -16.71 -7.44 -14.18
N GLN A 178 -17.68 -6.93 -14.93
CA GLN A 178 -18.44 -7.74 -15.89
C GLN A 178 -17.62 -8.10 -17.13
N VAL A 179 -16.76 -7.17 -17.57
CA VAL A 179 -15.84 -7.42 -18.69
C VAL A 179 -14.86 -8.53 -18.33
N ILE A 180 -14.23 -8.43 -17.15
CA ILE A 180 -13.28 -9.43 -16.65
C ILE A 180 -13.99 -10.77 -16.45
N ALA A 181 -15.16 -10.80 -15.81
CA ALA A 181 -15.92 -12.04 -15.62
C ALA A 181 -16.24 -12.73 -16.95
N ALA A 182 -16.62 -11.97 -17.98
CA ALA A 182 -16.86 -12.53 -19.32
C ALA A 182 -15.57 -13.04 -19.99
N MET A 183 -14.43 -12.41 -19.75
CA MET A 183 -13.13 -12.82 -20.29
C MET A 183 -12.56 -14.07 -19.62
N THR A 184 -12.91 -14.29 -18.36
CA THR A 184 -12.37 -15.38 -17.55
C THR A 184 -13.36 -16.52 -17.34
N ASP A 185 -14.58 -16.45 -17.88
CA ASP A 185 -15.68 -17.37 -17.56
C ASP A 185 -16.02 -17.38 -16.05
N GLY A 186 -15.97 -16.20 -15.42
CA GLY A 186 -16.04 -16.00 -13.96
C GLY A 186 -14.73 -16.32 -13.20
N ARG A 187 -13.84 -17.02 -13.92
CA ARG A 187 -12.46 -17.51 -13.70
C ARG A 187 -11.40 -16.76 -12.93
N LEU A 188 -11.63 -16.09 -11.80
CA LEU A 188 -10.54 -15.34 -11.15
C LEU A 188 -10.28 -15.75 -9.69
N ASP A 189 -9.13 -16.40 -9.47
CA ASP A 189 -8.71 -16.93 -8.17
C ASP A 189 -8.21 -15.84 -7.20
N ARG A 190 -7.47 -14.86 -7.73
CA ARG A 190 -6.77 -13.84 -6.95
C ARG A 190 -6.91 -12.46 -7.59
N ARG A 191 -6.89 -11.44 -6.75
CA ARG A 191 -7.08 -10.03 -7.13
C ARG A 191 -6.16 -9.16 -6.30
N VAL A 192 -5.59 -8.15 -6.94
CA VAL A 192 -4.81 -7.15 -6.23
C VAL A 192 -5.06 -5.78 -6.86
N GLU A 193 -5.36 -4.80 -6.01
CA GLU A 193 -5.63 -3.42 -6.39
C GLU A 193 -4.43 -2.56 -5.95
N TYR A 194 -3.87 -1.78 -6.87
CA TYR A 194 -2.61 -1.05 -6.65
C TYR A 194 -2.71 0.46 -6.88
N THR A 195 -3.89 0.97 -7.26
CA THR A 195 -4.11 2.38 -7.53
C THR A 195 -4.54 3.16 -6.28
N GLY A 196 -5.05 2.47 -5.25
CA GLY A 196 -5.61 3.11 -4.06
C GLY A 196 -6.97 3.77 -4.33
N ASN A 197 -7.56 3.56 -5.51
CA ASN A 197 -8.84 4.14 -5.89
C ASN A 197 -9.99 3.29 -5.34
N ILE A 198 -10.91 3.92 -4.60
CA ILE A 198 -12.04 3.23 -3.97
C ILE A 198 -12.91 2.48 -5.00
N GLN A 199 -13.15 3.06 -6.18
CA GLN A 199 -13.93 2.39 -7.23
C GLN A 199 -13.18 1.20 -7.83
N ALA A 200 -11.85 1.30 -7.95
CA ALA A 200 -11.02 0.17 -8.35
C ALA A 200 -11.02 -0.94 -7.30
N MET A 201 -11.04 -0.60 -6.00
CA MET A 201 -11.17 -1.58 -4.92
C MET A 201 -12.52 -2.29 -4.94
N ILE A 202 -13.62 -1.54 -5.12
CA ILE A 202 -14.97 -2.11 -5.26
C ILE A 202 -15.02 -3.03 -6.48
N SER A 203 -14.53 -2.56 -7.63
CA SER A 203 -14.52 -3.36 -8.86
C SER A 203 -13.67 -4.62 -8.71
N ALA A 204 -12.49 -4.49 -8.07
CA ALA A 204 -11.65 -5.63 -7.75
C ALA A 204 -12.41 -6.61 -6.86
N PHE A 205 -13.05 -6.15 -5.79
CA PHE A 205 -13.89 -7.02 -4.96
C PHE A 205 -14.98 -7.70 -5.79
N GLU A 206 -15.80 -6.97 -6.53
CA GLU A 206 -16.93 -7.49 -7.31
C GLU A 206 -16.55 -8.41 -8.48
N CYS A 207 -15.28 -8.47 -8.88
CA CYS A 207 -14.84 -9.47 -9.85
C CYS A 207 -14.96 -10.91 -9.32
N VAL A 208 -15.40 -11.14 -8.06
CA VAL A 208 -15.47 -12.50 -7.47
C VAL A 208 -16.11 -13.47 -8.43
N HIS A 209 -15.46 -14.63 -8.59
CA HIS A 209 -16.21 -15.84 -8.87
C HIS A 209 -17.39 -15.90 -7.93
N ASP A 210 -18.57 -16.38 -8.35
CA ASP A 210 -19.72 -16.57 -7.45
C ASP A 210 -19.24 -17.19 -6.12
N ALA A 211 -18.97 -16.34 -5.12
CA ALA A 211 -19.16 -16.71 -3.75
C ALA A 211 -20.65 -16.98 -3.73
N GLU A 212 -21.03 -18.18 -3.31
CA GLU A 212 -22.43 -18.56 -3.11
C GLU A 212 -23.20 -17.31 -2.70
N GLU A 213 -24.24 -16.95 -3.47
CA GLU A 213 -25.03 -15.73 -3.21
C GLU A 213 -25.19 -15.59 -1.71
N LEU A 214 -24.63 -14.50 -1.17
CA LEU A 214 -24.63 -14.27 0.26
C LEU A 214 -26.10 -14.10 0.63
N GLU A 215 -26.72 -15.16 1.14
CA GLU A 215 -28.15 -15.15 1.47
C GLU A 215 -28.37 -14.18 2.62
N MET A 216 -28.56 -12.90 2.28
CA MET A 216 -28.70 -11.80 3.22
C MET A 216 -29.82 -12.05 4.23
N GLU A 217 -30.85 -12.80 3.81
CA GLU A 217 -31.94 -13.29 4.66
C GLU A 217 -31.45 -14.10 5.86
N LYS A 218 -30.37 -14.89 5.73
CA LYS A 218 -29.79 -15.67 6.84
C LYS A 218 -29.24 -14.79 7.97
N PHE A 219 -28.89 -13.54 7.68
CA PHE A 219 -28.40 -12.59 8.69
C PHE A 219 -29.53 -11.79 9.35
N ILE A 220 -30.72 -11.77 8.75
CA ILE A 220 -31.90 -11.06 9.25
C ILE A 220 -32.73 -12.03 10.08
N THR A 221 -32.45 -12.08 11.36
CA THR A 221 -33.14 -12.98 12.30
C THR A 221 -34.49 -12.44 12.76
N HIS A 222 -34.70 -11.12 12.68
CA HIS A 222 -35.87 -10.45 13.21
C HIS A 222 -36.28 -9.26 12.32
N SER A 223 -37.55 -8.91 12.36
CA SER A 223 -38.09 -7.66 11.82
C SER A 223 -39.01 -7.01 12.84
N ALA A 224 -38.96 -5.68 12.96
CA ALA A 224 -39.86 -4.90 13.79
C ALA A 224 -40.36 -3.67 13.03
N SER A 225 -41.56 -3.18 13.35
CA SER A 225 -41.98 -1.85 12.89
C SER A 225 -41.21 -0.75 13.64
N PHE A 226 -41.19 0.46 13.08
CA PHE A 226 -40.58 1.60 13.75
C PHE A 226 -41.27 1.90 15.10
N SER A 227 -42.59 1.75 15.17
CA SER A 227 -43.37 1.81 16.40
C SER A 227 -42.95 0.79 17.47
N GLU A 228 -42.28 -0.29 17.08
CA GLU A 228 -41.80 -1.35 17.98
C GLU A 228 -40.26 -1.39 18.11
N ILE A 229 -39.56 -0.32 17.75
CA ILE A 229 -38.09 -0.27 17.71
C ILE A 229 -37.43 -0.73 19.03
N SER A 230 -38.07 -0.49 20.19
CA SER A 230 -37.57 -0.94 21.49
C SER A 230 -37.39 -2.46 21.59
N LYS A 231 -38.25 -3.26 20.93
CA LYS A 231 -38.12 -4.73 20.90
C LYS A 231 -36.84 -5.18 20.18
N SER A 232 -36.38 -4.42 19.20
CA SER A 232 -35.12 -4.73 18.49
C SER A 232 -33.90 -4.66 19.40
N PHE A 233 -33.90 -3.73 20.37
CA PHE A 233 -32.85 -3.63 21.38
C PHE A 233 -32.94 -4.77 22.40
N GLU A 234 -34.14 -5.22 22.76
CA GLU A 234 -34.31 -6.37 23.66
C GLU A 234 -33.74 -7.66 23.04
N TYR A 235 -34.04 -7.94 21.77
CA TYR A 235 -33.48 -9.11 21.06
C TYR A 235 -31.94 -9.04 20.98
N MET A 236 -31.39 -7.84 20.76
CA MET A 236 -29.94 -7.63 20.74
C MET A 236 -29.31 -7.90 22.11
N LEU A 237 -29.88 -7.35 23.19
CA LEU A 237 -29.33 -7.48 24.55
C LEU A 237 -29.42 -8.91 25.09
N LYS A 238 -30.42 -9.68 24.67
CA LYS A 238 -30.56 -11.11 25.01
C LYS A 238 -29.68 -12.03 24.15
N GLY A 239 -29.02 -11.50 23.12
CA GLY A 239 -28.25 -12.30 22.15
C GLY A 239 -29.13 -13.14 21.22
N GLU A 240 -30.42 -12.80 21.10
CA GLU A 240 -31.41 -13.53 20.29
C GLU A 240 -31.42 -13.04 18.83
N SER A 241 -30.86 -11.86 18.54
CA SER A 241 -30.78 -11.29 17.18
C SER A 241 -29.36 -11.21 16.64
N LEU A 242 -29.17 -11.65 15.39
CA LEU A 242 -27.98 -11.32 14.59
C LEU A 242 -28.16 -9.92 13.97
N ARG A 243 -29.24 -9.71 13.22
CA ARG A 243 -29.71 -8.40 12.75
C ARG A 243 -31.24 -8.35 12.84
N THR A 244 -31.72 -7.17 13.19
CA THR A 244 -33.15 -6.84 13.17
C THR A 244 -33.37 -5.75 12.13
N ILE A 245 -34.26 -5.97 11.17
CA ILE A 245 -34.69 -4.92 10.23
C ILE A 245 -35.80 -4.09 10.88
N ILE A 246 -35.68 -2.76 10.79
CA ILE A 246 -36.74 -1.83 11.20
C ILE A 246 -37.49 -1.36 9.97
N CYS A 247 -38.75 -1.77 9.85
CA CYS A 247 -39.65 -1.30 8.82
C CYS A 247 -40.25 0.04 9.24
N MET A 248 -40.04 1.09 8.44
CA MET A 248 -40.65 2.38 8.68
C MET A 248 -42.16 2.28 8.43
N ASP A 249 -42.98 2.76 9.37
CA ASP A 249 -44.43 2.84 9.18
C ASP A 249 -44.70 3.86 8.06
N GLY A 250 -45.32 3.42 6.97
CA GLY A 250 -45.64 4.23 5.78
C GLY A 250 -46.90 5.06 5.93
#